data_AF-A0A5J6XKA7-F1
#
_entry.id   AF-A0A5J6XKA7-F1
#
_cell.length_a   1.000
_cell.length_b   1.000
_cell.length_c   1.000
_cell.angle_alpha   90.00
_cell.angle_beta   90.00
_cell.angle_gamma   90.00
#
_symmetry.space_group_name_H-M   'P 1'
#
loop_
_entity.id
_entity.type
_entity.pdbx_description
1 polymer ?
#
loop_
_entity_poly.entity_id
_entity_poly.type
_entity_poly.pdbx_seq_one_letter_code
_entity_poly.pdbx_strand_id
1 'polypeptide(L)'
;MGKAFSNLLKYIDKLPHTQKEQVYQWVKRYVDPSSSAGGRLIDEMRETRFKEGFECPHCSSEHVVRFGKYKGRQRYQCKCCSKTFTDTTNTVLYRTRKANEWITFVDCMFKGYSLRKSAEIVGVTWVTLFYWRHKLLNALKQMDFDHFEGIVEMDETYFLYSQKGQRSIIERKPRKRGGKSKQRGISHEQVCVLVARDRTKATVSKVACMGRIIKLKVDALIGSKLSKDNVIVTDAWRAYKTYAKEKGLEHYRIKSDGGKHVIKGLYHIQNVNGLHSRLKQWIGRFKGVATKYLDNYLSWFLFVDSRSNESTKQHIKEFLLTSFVFEMTDTYDSLRLAKFSVK
;
A
#
# COMPACT_ATOMS: atom_id res chain seq x y z
N MET A 1 -30.71 22.68 27.29
CA MET A 1 -29.37 22.06 27.41
C MET A 1 -28.82 22.33 28.81
N GLY A 2 -28.53 21.30 29.61
CA GLY A 2 -28.16 21.47 31.02
C GLY A 2 -26.77 22.11 31.22
N LYS A 3 -26.59 22.90 32.28
CA LYS A 3 -25.34 23.59 32.67
C LYS A 3 -24.10 22.67 32.64
N ALA A 4 -24.28 21.38 32.97
CA ALA A 4 -23.25 20.36 32.89
C ALA A 4 -22.72 20.12 31.46
N PHE A 5 -23.60 20.08 30.46
CA PHE A 5 -23.20 19.86 29.06
C PHE A 5 -22.42 21.06 28.51
N SER A 6 -22.87 22.28 28.80
CA SER A 6 -22.13 23.49 28.42
C SER A 6 -20.75 23.55 29.09
N ASN A 7 -20.63 23.12 30.34
CA ASN A 7 -19.34 23.01 31.01
C ASN A 7 -18.44 21.95 30.35
N LEU A 8 -18.98 20.78 30.01
CA LEU A 8 -18.25 19.73 29.27
C LEU A 8 -17.67 20.27 27.95
N LEU A 9 -18.45 21.02 27.16
CA LEU A 9 -17.97 21.61 25.91
C LEU A 9 -16.82 22.61 26.14
N LYS A 10 -16.91 23.44 27.19
CA LYS A 10 -15.82 24.35 27.58
C LYS A 10 -14.55 23.60 27.99
N TYR A 11 -14.68 22.44 28.65
CA TYR A 11 -13.53 21.59 28.96
C TYR A 11 -12.93 20.96 27.71
N ILE A 12 -13.77 20.43 26.80
CA ILE A 12 -13.32 19.85 25.52
C ILE A 12 -12.53 20.87 24.71
N ASP A 13 -12.96 22.13 24.69
CA ASP A 13 -12.27 23.17 23.91
C ASP A 13 -10.86 23.49 24.43
N LYS A 14 -10.58 23.22 25.71
CA LYS A 14 -9.25 23.39 26.30
C LYS A 14 -8.33 22.18 26.10
N LEU A 15 -8.85 21.06 25.59
CA LEU A 15 -8.04 19.85 25.39
C LEU A 15 -7.00 20.03 24.27
N PRO A 16 -5.82 19.39 24.37
CA PRO A 16 -4.90 19.26 23.25
C PRO A 16 -5.57 18.61 22.03
N HIS A 17 -5.09 18.91 20.82
CA HIS A 17 -5.65 18.37 19.57
C HIS A 17 -5.81 16.85 19.59
N THR A 18 -4.85 16.10 20.13
CA THR A 18 -4.96 14.63 20.18
C THR A 18 -6.14 14.17 21.04
N GLN A 19 -6.37 14.84 22.18
CA GLN A 19 -7.49 14.52 23.06
C GLN A 19 -8.83 14.98 22.47
N LYS A 20 -8.86 16.13 21.78
CA LYS A 20 -10.02 16.53 20.96
C LYS A 20 -10.35 15.49 19.90
N GLU A 21 -9.34 14.93 19.22
CA GLU A 21 -9.54 13.85 18.24
C GLU A 21 -10.04 12.57 18.92
N GLN A 22 -9.52 12.20 20.10
CA GLN A 22 -10.04 11.04 20.86
C GLN A 22 -11.51 11.23 21.22
N VAL A 23 -11.90 12.42 21.71
CA VAL A 23 -13.29 12.75 22.01
C VAL A 23 -14.13 12.66 20.73
N TYR A 24 -13.68 13.25 19.62
CA TYR A 24 -14.37 13.17 18.33
C TYR A 24 -14.57 11.72 17.89
N GLN A 25 -13.53 10.89 17.94
CA GLN A 25 -13.61 9.48 17.56
C GLN A 25 -14.49 8.68 18.52
N TRP A 26 -14.52 9.01 19.81
CA TRP A 26 -15.41 8.38 20.78
C TRP A 26 -16.87 8.76 20.51
N VAL A 27 -17.19 10.04 20.36
CA VAL A 27 -18.55 10.52 20.06
C VAL A 27 -19.03 9.96 18.72
N LYS A 28 -18.17 9.94 17.70
CA LYS A 28 -18.48 9.37 16.38
C LYS A 28 -18.89 7.89 16.46
N ARG A 29 -18.39 7.13 17.43
CA ARG A 29 -18.80 5.72 17.65
C ARG A 29 -20.19 5.54 18.25
N TYR A 30 -20.88 6.61 18.63
CA TYR A 30 -22.23 6.51 19.19
C TYR A 30 -23.24 7.37 18.44
N VAL A 31 -22.77 8.46 17.81
CA VAL A 31 -23.64 9.42 17.10
C VAL A 31 -23.77 9.09 15.62
N ASP A 32 -22.74 8.51 14.99
CA ASP A 32 -22.83 8.10 13.60
C ASP A 32 -23.58 6.75 13.56
N PRO A 33 -24.74 6.60 12.88
CA PRO A 33 -25.44 5.31 12.79
C PRO A 33 -24.55 4.20 12.22
N SER A 34 -23.52 4.59 11.48
CA SER A 34 -22.46 3.72 10.99
C SER A 34 -21.50 3.21 12.05
N SER A 35 -21.64 3.52 13.34
CA SER A 35 -20.76 3.01 14.40
C SER A 35 -21.10 1.60 14.90
N SER A 36 -22.22 1.06 14.42
CA SER A 36 -22.43 -0.36 14.15
C SER A 36 -21.49 -0.92 13.04
N ALA A 37 -20.56 -0.11 12.51
CA ALA A 37 -19.59 -0.41 11.45
C ALA A 37 -18.76 -1.67 11.66
N GLY A 38 -18.50 -2.07 12.90
CA GLY A 38 -17.79 -3.32 13.16
C GLY A 38 -18.53 -4.53 12.57
N GLY A 39 -19.87 -4.56 12.70
CA GLY A 39 -20.73 -5.56 12.06
C GLY A 39 -20.86 -5.30 10.56
N ARG A 40 -21.23 -4.06 10.19
CA ARG A 40 -21.47 -3.68 8.77
C ARG A 40 -20.26 -3.87 7.86
N LEU A 41 -19.05 -3.56 8.32
CA LEU A 41 -17.80 -3.79 7.57
C LEU A 41 -17.50 -5.28 7.42
N ILE A 42 -17.79 -6.11 8.44
CA ILE A 42 -17.60 -7.57 8.36
C ILE A 42 -18.62 -8.18 7.40
N ASP A 43 -19.85 -7.68 7.39
CA ASP A 43 -20.89 -8.12 6.45
C ASP A 43 -20.52 -7.74 5.00
N GLU A 44 -20.14 -6.48 4.76
CA GLU A 44 -19.70 -6.02 3.44
C GLU A 44 -18.40 -6.70 2.97
N MET A 45 -17.48 -6.99 3.91
CA MET A 45 -16.30 -7.82 3.64
C MET A 45 -16.71 -9.21 3.16
N ARG A 46 -17.69 -9.82 3.82
CA ARG A 46 -18.18 -11.16 3.48
C ARG A 46 -18.80 -11.15 2.09
N GLU A 47 -19.66 -10.18 1.78
CA GLU A 47 -20.25 -10.00 0.45
C GLU A 47 -19.18 -9.81 -0.63
N THR A 48 -18.19 -8.96 -0.36
CA THR A 48 -17.11 -8.65 -1.32
C THR A 48 -16.23 -9.88 -1.58
N ARG A 49 -15.90 -10.63 -0.53
CA ARG A 49 -15.01 -11.79 -0.64
C ARG A 49 -15.67 -13.00 -1.29
N PHE A 50 -16.92 -13.27 -0.93
CA PHE A 50 -17.66 -14.45 -1.37
C PHE A 50 -18.65 -14.11 -2.50
N LYS A 51 -18.37 -13.04 -3.26
CA LYS A 51 -19.22 -12.60 -4.38
C LYS A 51 -19.41 -13.67 -5.46
N GLU A 52 -18.41 -14.52 -5.67
CA GLU A 52 -18.43 -15.62 -6.65
C GLU A 52 -18.86 -16.97 -6.04
N GLY A 53 -19.11 -17.04 -4.72
CA GLY A 53 -19.40 -18.29 -4.03
C GLY A 53 -18.78 -18.38 -2.64
N PHE A 54 -19.36 -19.19 -1.76
CA PHE A 54 -18.90 -19.36 -0.37
C PHE A 54 -17.98 -20.58 -0.23
N GLU A 55 -16.69 -20.39 -0.51
CA GLU A 55 -15.69 -21.46 -0.52
C GLU A 55 -14.85 -21.55 0.76
N CYS A 56 -14.27 -22.73 0.98
CA CYS A 56 -13.30 -22.95 2.04
C CYS A 56 -11.95 -22.27 1.74
N PRO A 57 -11.44 -21.37 2.62
CA PRO A 57 -10.16 -20.66 2.42
C PRO A 57 -8.91 -21.54 2.63
N HIS A 58 -9.08 -22.86 2.69
CA HIS A 58 -7.99 -23.82 2.87
C HIS A 58 -7.88 -24.83 1.73
N CYS A 59 -8.96 -25.04 0.96
CA CYS A 59 -9.00 -26.05 -0.10
C CYS A 59 -9.96 -25.68 -1.25
N SER A 60 -10.54 -24.48 -1.24
CA SER A 60 -11.50 -23.97 -2.24
C SER A 60 -12.77 -24.81 -2.45
N SER A 61 -13.03 -25.81 -1.61
CA SER A 61 -14.27 -26.58 -1.65
C SER A 61 -15.47 -25.73 -1.21
N GLU A 62 -16.57 -25.83 -1.97
CA GLU A 62 -17.88 -25.21 -1.66
C GLU A 62 -18.66 -25.95 -0.55
N HIS A 63 -18.22 -27.16 -0.16
CA HIS A 63 -18.89 -27.97 0.86
C HIS A 63 -18.62 -27.44 2.27
N VAL A 64 -19.23 -26.31 2.61
CA VAL A 64 -19.04 -25.59 3.87
C VAL A 64 -20.34 -25.55 4.67
N VAL A 65 -20.28 -25.92 5.94
CA VAL A 65 -21.42 -25.86 6.87
C VAL A 65 -21.15 -24.92 8.03
N ARG A 66 -22.23 -24.39 8.64
CA ARG A 66 -22.14 -23.65 9.91
C ARG A 66 -21.70 -24.58 11.03
N PHE A 67 -20.78 -24.11 11.89
CA PHE A 67 -20.16 -24.89 12.97
C PHE A 67 -20.16 -24.08 14.29
N GLY A 68 -21.34 -23.67 14.72
CA GLY A 68 -21.54 -22.87 15.93
C GLY A 68 -21.01 -21.43 15.83
N LYS A 69 -20.93 -20.75 16.96
CA LYS A 69 -20.43 -19.37 17.07
C LYS A 69 -19.31 -19.29 18.11
N TYR A 70 -18.34 -18.40 17.91
CA TYR A 70 -17.31 -18.07 18.90
C TYR A 70 -17.22 -16.55 19.07
N LYS A 71 -17.41 -16.07 20.31
CA LYS A 71 -17.44 -14.64 20.64
C LYS A 71 -18.38 -13.84 19.72
N GLY A 72 -19.58 -14.38 19.49
CA GLY A 72 -20.61 -13.78 18.63
C GLY A 72 -20.38 -13.94 17.12
N ARG A 73 -19.23 -14.46 16.67
CA ARG A 73 -18.93 -14.64 15.24
C ARG A 73 -19.26 -16.04 14.77
N GLN A 74 -19.81 -16.16 13.56
CA GLN A 74 -20.08 -17.44 12.92
C GLN A 74 -18.78 -18.19 12.64
N ARG A 75 -18.74 -19.47 13.00
CA ARG A 75 -17.70 -20.40 12.56
C ARG A 75 -18.25 -21.32 11.48
N TYR A 76 -17.37 -21.73 10.58
CA TYR A 76 -17.69 -22.65 9.50
C TYR A 76 -16.75 -23.84 9.56
N GLN A 77 -17.21 -24.99 9.06
CA GLN A 77 -16.40 -26.18 8.87
C GLN A 77 -16.53 -26.65 7.42
N CYS A 78 -15.40 -26.87 6.77
CA CYS A 78 -15.37 -27.50 5.46
C CYS A 78 -15.51 -29.02 5.61
N LYS A 79 -16.40 -29.65 4.83
CA LYS A 79 -16.58 -31.11 4.82
C LYS A 79 -15.53 -31.86 4.01
N CYS A 80 -14.83 -31.18 3.10
CA CYS A 80 -13.74 -31.77 2.32
C CYS A 80 -12.44 -31.87 3.17
N CYS A 81 -11.93 -30.74 3.69
CA CYS A 81 -10.67 -30.74 4.44
C CYS A 81 -10.83 -30.79 5.98
N SER A 82 -12.06 -30.84 6.49
CA SER A 82 -12.40 -30.87 7.93
C SER A 82 -11.93 -29.66 8.77
N LYS A 83 -11.24 -28.67 8.18
CA LYS A 83 -10.76 -27.47 8.87
C LYS A 83 -11.91 -26.49 9.15
N THR A 84 -11.79 -25.75 10.26
CA THR A 84 -12.74 -24.70 10.63
C THR A 84 -12.20 -23.31 10.34
N PHE A 85 -13.08 -22.39 9.93
CA PHE A 85 -12.72 -21.01 9.63
C PHE A 85 -13.83 -20.02 10.03
N THR A 86 -13.56 -18.73 9.84
CA THR A 86 -14.47 -17.60 10.08
C THR A 86 -14.42 -16.66 8.89
N ASP A 87 -15.32 -15.68 8.80
CA ASP A 87 -15.30 -14.69 7.71
C ASP A 87 -13.96 -13.90 7.64
N THR A 88 -13.27 -13.79 8.78
CA THR A 88 -11.96 -13.12 8.89
C THR A 88 -10.76 -14.04 8.65
N THR A 89 -10.94 -15.33 8.38
CA THR A 89 -9.81 -16.25 8.16
C THR A 89 -9.04 -15.87 6.90
N ASN A 90 -7.71 -15.81 6.94
CA ASN A 90 -6.86 -15.34 5.83
C ASN A 90 -7.16 -13.90 5.36
N THR A 91 -7.80 -13.03 6.16
CA THR A 91 -7.92 -11.59 5.84
C THR A 91 -6.98 -10.76 6.71
N VAL A 92 -6.85 -9.46 6.43
CA VAL A 92 -6.07 -8.53 7.28
C VAL A 92 -6.64 -8.44 8.72
N LEU A 93 -7.93 -8.75 8.91
CA LEU A 93 -8.58 -8.81 10.23
C LEU A 93 -8.30 -10.13 10.97
N TYR A 94 -7.69 -11.13 10.30
CA TYR A 94 -7.42 -12.42 10.91
C TYR A 94 -6.55 -12.28 12.17
N ARG A 95 -6.98 -12.95 13.25
CA ARG A 95 -6.34 -12.93 14.58
C ARG A 95 -6.20 -11.52 15.19
N THR A 96 -7.04 -10.58 14.78
CA THR A 96 -7.07 -9.22 15.35
C THR A 96 -8.17 -9.09 16.41
N ARG A 97 -7.78 -8.71 17.64
CA ARG A 97 -8.71 -8.56 18.78
C ARG A 97 -9.64 -7.35 18.67
N LYS A 98 -9.15 -6.23 18.14
CA LYS A 98 -9.87 -4.95 18.05
C LYS A 98 -10.25 -4.60 16.60
N ALA A 99 -11.07 -5.44 15.96
CA ALA A 99 -11.44 -5.27 14.55
C ALA A 99 -12.15 -3.92 14.27
N ASN A 100 -12.98 -3.46 15.19
CA ASN A 100 -13.74 -2.20 15.05
C ASN A 100 -12.85 -0.95 14.99
N GLU A 101 -11.59 -1.06 15.45
CA GLU A 101 -10.64 0.05 15.46
C GLU A 101 -9.91 0.26 14.13
N TRP A 102 -10.08 -0.66 13.15
CA TRP A 102 -9.40 -0.58 11.87
C TRP A 102 -9.82 0.64 11.04
N ILE A 103 -11.09 1.02 11.08
CA ILE A 103 -11.57 2.22 10.36
C ILE A 103 -10.89 3.47 10.92
N THR A 104 -10.84 3.61 12.25
CA THR A 104 -10.13 4.71 12.93
C THR A 104 -8.65 4.72 12.57
N PHE A 105 -8.03 3.54 12.52
CA PHE A 105 -6.62 3.43 12.17
C PHE A 105 -6.34 3.79 10.71
N VAL A 106 -7.18 3.35 9.77
CA VAL A 106 -7.05 3.72 8.36
C VAL A 106 -7.30 5.22 8.16
N ASP A 107 -8.25 5.83 8.86
CA ASP A 107 -8.42 7.30 8.88
C ASP A 107 -7.13 8.00 9.31
N CYS A 108 -6.48 7.51 10.38
CA CYS A 108 -5.16 8.03 10.80
C CYS A 108 -4.08 7.84 9.73
N MET A 109 -4.13 6.75 8.96
CA MET A 109 -3.20 6.51 7.84
C MET A 109 -3.41 7.53 6.72
N PHE A 110 -4.65 7.78 6.29
CA PHE A 110 -4.96 8.78 5.26
C PHE A 110 -4.59 10.21 5.70
N LYS A 111 -4.84 10.56 6.97
CA LYS A 111 -4.40 11.81 7.60
C LYS A 111 -2.86 11.93 7.73
N GLY A 112 -2.10 10.87 7.43
CA GLY A 112 -0.63 10.87 7.48
C GLY A 112 -0.07 10.91 8.90
N TYR A 113 -0.84 10.50 9.91
CA TYR A 113 -0.39 10.52 11.30
C TYR A 113 0.71 9.48 11.57
N SER A 114 1.60 9.83 12.50
CA SER A 114 2.63 8.91 12.98
C SER A 114 1.99 7.72 13.71
N LEU A 115 2.67 6.58 13.76
CA LEU A 115 2.17 5.40 14.50
C LEU A 115 1.97 5.70 15.99
N ARG A 116 2.75 6.62 16.58
CA ARG A 116 2.59 7.02 17.99
C ARG A 116 1.34 7.87 18.20
N LYS A 117 1.12 8.89 17.37
CA LYS A 117 -0.11 9.69 17.39
C LYS A 117 -1.34 8.82 17.13
N SER A 118 -1.25 7.91 16.15
CA SER A 118 -2.33 6.97 15.84
C SER A 118 -2.60 6.02 17.01
N ALA A 119 -1.56 5.58 17.72
CA ALA A 119 -1.69 4.69 18.88
C ALA A 119 -2.43 5.37 20.04
N GLU A 120 -2.16 6.66 20.28
CA GLU A 120 -2.90 7.47 21.25
C GLU A 120 -4.37 7.59 20.85
N ILE A 121 -4.67 7.90 19.58
CA ILE A 121 -6.05 8.05 19.08
C ILE A 121 -6.83 6.72 19.14
N VAL A 122 -6.20 5.62 18.70
CA VAL A 122 -6.85 4.31 18.58
C VAL A 122 -6.89 3.55 19.93
N GLY A 123 -6.06 3.92 20.90
CA GLY A 123 -5.99 3.26 22.20
C GLY A 123 -5.35 1.86 22.12
N VAL A 124 -4.26 1.74 21.38
CA VAL A 124 -3.43 0.52 21.27
C VAL A 124 -1.95 0.88 21.21
N THR A 125 -1.05 -0.11 21.30
CA THR A 125 0.38 0.17 21.16
C THR A 125 0.75 0.50 19.71
N TRP A 126 1.73 1.39 19.50
CA TRP A 126 2.25 1.70 18.16
C TRP A 126 2.81 0.47 17.43
N VAL A 127 3.29 -0.53 18.19
CA VAL A 127 3.74 -1.82 17.67
C VAL A 127 2.59 -2.61 17.05
N THR A 128 1.42 -2.60 17.71
CA THR A 128 0.20 -3.22 17.15
C THR A 128 -0.18 -2.56 15.83
N LEU A 129 -0.18 -1.22 15.78
CA LEU A 129 -0.48 -0.47 14.56
C LEU A 129 0.56 -0.67 13.46
N PHE A 130 1.81 -0.87 13.81
CA PHE A 130 2.85 -1.26 12.85
C PHE A 130 2.47 -2.56 12.15
N TYR A 131 2.08 -3.59 12.90
CA TYR A 131 1.65 -4.86 12.30
C TYR A 131 0.36 -4.74 11.49
N TRP A 132 -0.63 -3.98 11.99
CA TRP A 132 -1.88 -3.76 11.25
C TRP A 132 -1.61 -3.07 9.91
N ARG A 133 -0.77 -2.03 9.91
CA ARG A 133 -0.34 -1.38 8.68
C ARG A 133 0.28 -2.39 7.72
N HIS A 134 1.27 -3.16 8.17
CA HIS A 134 1.99 -4.05 7.26
C HIS A 134 1.13 -5.22 6.76
N LYS A 135 0.18 -5.74 7.55
CA LYS A 135 -0.85 -6.68 7.05
C LYS A 135 -1.66 -6.05 5.93
N LEU A 136 -2.16 -4.84 6.16
CA LEU A 136 -2.96 -4.09 5.19
C LEU A 136 -2.18 -3.86 3.90
N LEU A 137 -0.96 -3.33 4.02
CA LEU A 137 -0.15 -3.00 2.86
C LEU A 137 0.37 -4.22 2.10
N ASN A 138 0.56 -5.37 2.77
CA ASN A 138 0.86 -6.63 2.07
C ASN A 138 -0.33 -7.10 1.22
N ALA A 139 -1.56 -6.97 1.72
CA ALA A 139 -2.75 -7.26 0.93
C ALA A 139 -2.84 -6.33 -0.29
N LEU A 140 -2.70 -5.02 -0.09
CA LEU A 140 -2.76 -4.04 -1.19
C LEU A 140 -1.64 -4.22 -2.22
N LYS A 141 -0.46 -4.71 -1.79
CA LYS A 141 0.65 -5.04 -2.69
C LYS A 141 0.30 -6.15 -3.69
N GLN A 142 -0.69 -6.98 -3.40
CA GLN A 142 -1.17 -8.02 -4.31
C GLN A 142 -2.10 -7.48 -5.40
N MET A 143 -2.54 -6.20 -5.32
CA MET A 143 -3.25 -5.58 -6.42
C MET A 143 -2.40 -5.57 -7.67
N ASP A 144 -3.02 -5.98 -8.76
CA ASP A 144 -2.40 -6.00 -10.08
C ASP A 144 -3.48 -5.74 -11.14
N PHE A 145 -3.04 -5.48 -12.37
CA PHE A 145 -3.91 -5.34 -13.54
C PHE A 145 -3.30 -6.10 -14.71
N ASP A 146 -4.11 -6.49 -15.69
CA ASP A 146 -3.69 -7.49 -16.69
C ASP A 146 -2.70 -6.94 -17.71
N HIS A 147 -3.02 -5.83 -18.35
CA HIS A 147 -2.23 -5.26 -19.45
C HIS A 147 -2.26 -3.73 -19.44
N PHE A 148 -1.24 -3.12 -20.04
CA PHE A 148 -1.22 -1.69 -20.32
C PHE A 148 -1.95 -1.35 -21.61
N GLU A 149 -2.54 -0.17 -21.68
CA GLU A 149 -3.24 0.32 -22.86
C GLU A 149 -2.48 1.44 -23.59
N GLY A 150 -2.28 1.29 -24.90
CA GLY A 150 -1.72 2.32 -25.77
C GLY A 150 -0.31 2.78 -25.35
N ILE A 151 -0.17 4.08 -25.06
CA ILE A 151 1.13 4.70 -24.77
C ILE A 151 1.51 4.44 -23.30
N VAL A 152 2.68 3.80 -23.11
CA VAL A 152 3.23 3.47 -21.80
C VAL A 152 4.48 4.32 -21.54
N GLU A 153 4.37 5.23 -20.58
CA GLU A 153 5.51 5.98 -20.05
C GLU A 153 6.29 5.11 -19.06
N MET A 154 7.61 5.06 -19.20
CA MET A 154 8.48 4.31 -18.30
C MET A 154 9.69 5.14 -17.90
N ASP A 155 9.98 5.15 -16.61
CA ASP A 155 11.17 5.75 -16.03
C ASP A 155 11.42 5.11 -14.66
N GLU A 156 12.55 5.43 -14.06
CA GLU A 156 12.87 4.95 -12.72
C GLU A 156 13.11 6.08 -11.72
N THR A 157 12.88 5.75 -10.46
CA THR A 157 13.26 6.60 -9.35
C THR A 157 14.09 5.82 -8.34
N TYR A 158 14.96 6.53 -7.63
CA TYR A 158 15.92 5.93 -6.72
C TYR A 158 15.67 6.36 -5.28
N PHE A 159 15.71 5.38 -4.37
CA PHE A 159 15.72 5.59 -2.93
C PHE A 159 17.02 5.08 -2.34
N LEU A 160 17.51 5.68 -1.26
CA LEU A 160 18.67 5.13 -0.58
C LEU A 160 18.31 3.83 0.14
N TYR A 161 19.19 2.84 0.03
CA TYR A 161 19.07 1.60 0.78
C TYR A 161 19.03 1.89 2.28
N SER A 162 18.00 1.32 2.92
CA SER A 162 17.60 1.68 4.27
C SER A 162 17.23 0.44 5.06
N GLN A 163 18.00 0.19 6.11
CA GLN A 163 17.75 -0.86 7.10
C GLN A 163 17.09 -0.28 8.35
N LYS A 164 16.21 0.71 8.17
CA LYS A 164 15.52 1.39 9.27
C LYS A 164 14.80 0.37 10.16
N GLY A 165 15.06 0.43 11.47
CA GLY A 165 14.50 -0.49 12.46
C GLY A 165 15.29 -1.79 12.66
N GLN A 166 16.34 -2.05 11.88
CA GLN A 166 17.26 -3.17 12.12
C GLN A 166 18.26 -2.80 13.23
N ARG A 167 18.40 -3.68 14.23
CA ARG A 167 19.30 -3.46 15.38
C ARG A 167 20.76 -3.82 15.07
N SER A 168 20.98 -4.88 14.30
CA SER A 168 22.31 -5.40 13.97
C SER A 168 22.63 -5.14 12.50
N ILE A 169 23.38 -4.07 12.23
CA ILE A 169 23.90 -3.75 10.88
C ILE A 169 25.39 -4.07 10.89
N ILE A 170 25.79 -5.04 10.06
CA ILE A 170 27.18 -5.55 10.02
C ILE A 170 27.99 -4.83 8.94
N GLU A 171 27.38 -4.60 7.76
CA GLU A 171 28.07 -4.13 6.56
C GLU A 171 28.49 -2.65 6.59
N ARG A 172 27.89 -1.84 7.47
CA ARG A 172 28.21 -0.41 7.58
C ARG A 172 27.77 0.20 8.91
N LYS A 173 28.35 1.36 9.25
CA LYS A 173 27.88 2.18 10.37
C LYS A 173 26.41 2.62 10.17
N PRO A 174 25.58 2.62 11.23
CA PRO A 174 24.21 3.14 11.17
C PRO A 174 24.16 4.62 10.77
N ARG A 175 23.15 4.99 9.96
CA ARG A 175 22.89 6.39 9.58
C ARG A 175 21.88 6.96 10.60
N LYS A 176 22.22 8.06 11.30
CA LYS A 176 21.37 8.63 12.37
C LYS A 176 20.15 9.42 11.87
N ARG A 177 20.31 10.19 10.79
CA ARG A 177 19.27 11.01 10.12
C ARG A 177 19.47 10.83 8.63
N GLY A 178 18.40 10.63 7.85
CA GLY A 178 18.43 10.30 6.41
C GLY A 178 19.76 10.67 5.73
N GLY A 179 20.56 9.65 5.43
CA GLY A 179 21.92 9.87 4.92
C GLY A 179 21.91 10.32 3.46
N LYS A 180 23.05 10.80 2.98
CA LYS A 180 23.34 10.90 1.54
C LYS A 180 24.08 9.63 1.11
N SER A 181 24.05 9.30 -0.19
CA SER A 181 24.96 8.29 -0.70
C SER A 181 26.41 8.78 -0.52
N LYS A 182 27.32 7.85 -0.26
CA LYS A 182 28.76 8.16 -0.27
C LYS A 182 29.29 8.37 -1.69
N GLN A 183 28.60 7.84 -2.69
CA GLN A 183 29.04 7.86 -4.08
C GLN A 183 28.26 8.91 -4.88
N ARG A 184 28.93 9.51 -5.87
CA ARG A 184 28.30 10.44 -6.81
C ARG A 184 27.50 9.63 -7.85
N GLY A 185 26.26 10.04 -8.14
CA GLY A 185 25.39 9.34 -9.09
C GLY A 185 24.77 8.05 -8.53
N ILE A 186 24.26 7.21 -9.43
CA ILE A 186 23.57 5.94 -9.10
C ILE A 186 24.62 4.87 -8.81
N SER A 187 24.52 4.24 -7.64
CA SER A 187 25.43 3.21 -7.12
C SER A 187 24.67 2.04 -6.49
N HIS A 188 25.40 1.07 -5.95
CA HIS A 188 24.84 -0.05 -5.18
C HIS A 188 24.17 0.38 -3.86
N GLU A 189 24.30 1.64 -3.44
CA GLU A 189 23.58 2.17 -2.27
C GLU A 189 22.16 2.66 -2.60
N GLN A 190 21.78 2.70 -3.89
CA GLN A 190 20.47 3.11 -4.34
C GLN A 190 19.62 1.90 -4.72
N VAL A 191 18.38 1.92 -4.28
CA VAL A 191 17.31 0.98 -4.65
C VAL A 191 16.58 1.60 -5.82
N CYS A 192 16.60 0.92 -6.97
CA CYS A 192 15.84 1.30 -8.15
C CYS A 192 14.38 0.87 -7.99
N VAL A 193 13.48 1.83 -8.19
CA VAL A 193 12.04 1.60 -8.34
C VAL A 193 11.69 1.89 -9.79
N LEU A 194 11.26 0.87 -10.51
CA LEU A 194 10.72 1.01 -11.86
C LEU A 194 9.28 1.53 -11.74
N VAL A 195 8.97 2.58 -12.51
CA VAL A 195 7.61 3.06 -12.70
C VAL A 195 7.25 2.96 -14.18
N ALA A 196 6.17 2.26 -14.47
CA ALA A 196 5.56 2.19 -15.79
C ALA A 196 4.09 2.58 -15.66
N ARG A 197 3.63 3.51 -16.51
CA ARG A 197 2.28 4.06 -16.44
C ARG A 197 1.72 4.35 -17.83
N ASP A 198 0.51 3.90 -18.09
CA ASP A 198 -0.18 4.25 -19.33
C ASP A 198 -1.05 5.52 -19.20
N ARG A 199 -1.73 5.87 -20.30
CA ARG A 199 -2.63 7.04 -20.36
C ARG A 199 -3.92 6.85 -19.56
N THR A 200 -4.38 5.61 -19.36
CA THR A 200 -5.55 5.29 -18.53
C THR A 200 -5.22 5.31 -17.03
N LYS A 201 -3.94 5.52 -16.69
CA LYS A 201 -3.37 5.60 -15.35
C LYS A 201 -3.12 4.24 -14.68
N ALA A 202 -3.23 3.12 -15.40
CA ALA A 202 -2.73 1.85 -14.92
C ALA A 202 -1.22 1.98 -14.67
N THR A 203 -0.77 1.59 -13.47
CA THR A 203 0.58 1.91 -13.00
C THR A 203 1.23 0.73 -12.29
N VAL A 204 2.41 0.33 -12.77
CA VAL A 204 3.34 -0.50 -12.02
C VAL A 204 4.35 0.40 -11.33
N SER A 205 4.53 0.25 -10.02
CA SER A 205 5.59 0.91 -9.24
C SER A 205 6.18 -0.11 -8.27
N LYS A 206 7.32 -0.72 -8.64
CA LYS A 206 7.93 -1.84 -7.89
C LYS A 206 9.44 -1.68 -7.79
N VAL A 207 10.02 -2.16 -6.69
CA VAL A 207 11.48 -2.27 -6.54
C VAL A 207 12.02 -3.26 -7.56
N ALA A 208 12.96 -2.83 -8.40
CA ALA A 208 13.51 -3.62 -9.50
C ALA A 208 14.86 -4.27 -9.17
N CYS A 209 15.80 -3.48 -8.66
CA CYS A 209 17.16 -3.93 -8.34
C CYS A 209 17.90 -2.91 -7.45
N MET A 210 19.09 -3.28 -7.01
CA MET A 210 20.08 -2.31 -6.53
C MET A 210 20.81 -1.68 -7.72
N GLY A 211 21.16 -0.39 -7.61
CA GLY A 211 21.86 0.34 -8.67
C GLY A 211 21.01 0.54 -9.93
N ARG A 212 21.67 0.65 -11.08
CA ARG A 212 21.01 0.98 -12.35
C ARG A 212 20.19 -0.20 -12.87
N ILE A 213 19.04 0.12 -13.47
CA ILE A 213 18.16 -0.88 -14.06
C ILE A 213 18.77 -1.52 -15.32
N ILE A 214 18.54 -2.81 -15.47
CA ILE A 214 18.92 -3.61 -16.65
C ILE A 214 17.67 -4.18 -17.32
N LYS A 215 17.77 -4.48 -18.63
CA LYS A 215 16.65 -4.97 -19.44
C LYS A 215 15.92 -6.19 -18.85
N LEU A 216 16.66 -7.13 -18.25
CA LEU A 216 16.08 -8.35 -17.66
C LEU A 216 15.14 -8.03 -16.49
N LYS A 217 15.45 -6.97 -15.72
CA LYS A 217 14.61 -6.53 -14.60
C LYS A 217 13.37 -5.79 -15.08
N VAL A 218 13.47 -5.06 -16.20
CA VAL A 218 12.31 -4.47 -16.87
C VAL A 218 11.37 -5.58 -17.32
N ASP A 219 11.89 -6.58 -18.05
CA ASP A 219 11.06 -7.67 -18.58
C ASP A 219 10.36 -8.47 -17.47
N ALA A 220 11.10 -8.80 -16.40
CA ALA A 220 10.56 -9.55 -15.28
C ALA A 220 9.41 -8.81 -14.54
N LEU A 221 9.38 -7.48 -14.58
CA LEU A 221 8.38 -6.69 -13.85
C LEU A 221 7.15 -6.34 -14.69
N ILE A 222 7.34 -6.05 -15.98
CA ILE A 222 6.27 -5.50 -16.82
C ILE A 222 6.11 -6.22 -18.16
N GLY A 223 7.00 -7.15 -18.52
CA GLY A 223 7.00 -7.77 -19.84
C GLY A 223 5.72 -8.53 -20.15
N SER A 224 5.10 -9.18 -19.16
CA SER A 224 3.80 -9.87 -19.33
C SER A 224 2.61 -8.93 -19.48
N LYS A 225 2.78 -7.63 -19.20
CA LYS A 225 1.73 -6.60 -19.28
C LYS A 225 1.81 -5.77 -20.56
N LEU A 226 2.83 -6.02 -21.38
CA LEU A 226 3.08 -5.32 -22.64
C LEU A 226 2.71 -6.22 -23.82
N SER A 227 2.11 -5.60 -24.83
CA SER A 227 1.75 -6.18 -26.11
C SER A 227 2.40 -5.40 -27.25
N LYS A 228 2.38 -5.92 -28.47
CA LYS A 228 2.91 -5.23 -29.66
C LYS A 228 2.19 -3.93 -30.00
N ASP A 229 0.96 -3.77 -29.50
CA ASP A 229 0.15 -2.57 -29.72
C ASP A 229 0.54 -1.42 -28.77
N ASN A 230 1.37 -1.70 -27.76
CA ASN A 230 1.86 -0.66 -26.87
C ASN A 230 2.99 0.14 -27.49
N VAL A 231 2.94 1.46 -27.27
CA VAL A 231 4.02 2.39 -27.63
C VAL A 231 4.75 2.81 -26.37
N ILE A 232 6.04 2.47 -26.27
CA ILE A 232 6.85 2.83 -25.11
C ILE A 232 7.39 4.26 -25.26
N VAL A 233 7.34 5.03 -24.18
CA VAL A 233 8.00 6.34 -24.07
C VAL A 233 8.90 6.33 -22.85
N THR A 234 10.22 6.48 -23.07
CA THR A 234 11.20 6.51 -21.97
C THR A 234 12.12 7.70 -22.07
N ASP A 235 12.97 7.87 -21.06
CA ASP A 235 14.14 8.73 -21.13
C ASP A 235 15.20 8.18 -22.13
N ALA A 236 16.37 8.84 -22.16
CA ALA A 236 17.47 8.45 -23.02
C ALA A 236 18.27 7.22 -22.52
N TRP A 237 17.84 6.50 -21.48
CA TRP A 237 18.61 5.37 -20.96
C TRP A 237 18.71 4.19 -21.95
N ARG A 238 19.90 3.59 -22.05
CA ARG A 238 20.21 2.56 -23.06
C ARG A 238 19.42 1.27 -22.86
N ALA A 239 19.09 0.92 -21.60
CA ALA A 239 18.39 -0.34 -21.30
C ALA A 239 17.01 -0.40 -21.96
N TYR A 240 16.25 0.70 -21.94
CA TYR A 240 14.92 0.77 -22.56
C TYR A 240 14.98 0.67 -24.09
N LYS A 241 15.97 1.30 -24.72
CA LYS A 241 16.19 1.19 -26.18
C LYS A 241 16.41 -0.26 -26.60
N THR A 242 17.30 -0.96 -25.90
CA THR A 242 17.58 -2.38 -26.20
C THR A 242 16.35 -3.25 -25.92
N TYR A 243 15.67 -3.01 -24.79
CA TYR A 243 14.45 -3.74 -24.42
C TYR A 243 13.35 -3.63 -25.47
N ALA A 244 13.00 -2.41 -25.89
CA ALA A 244 11.96 -2.19 -26.88
C ALA A 244 12.31 -2.81 -28.24
N LYS A 245 13.56 -2.69 -28.67
CA LYS A 245 14.04 -3.32 -29.92
C LYS A 245 13.91 -4.85 -29.88
N GLU A 246 14.30 -5.49 -28.78
CA GLU A 246 14.21 -6.95 -28.62
C GLU A 246 12.77 -7.45 -28.57
N LYS A 247 11.84 -6.67 -28.00
CA LYS A 247 10.41 -7.01 -27.95
C LYS A 247 9.62 -6.58 -29.19
N GLY A 248 10.25 -5.87 -30.12
CA GLY A 248 9.60 -5.35 -31.33
C GLY A 248 8.54 -4.29 -31.03
N LEU A 249 8.75 -3.47 -30.00
CA LEU A 249 7.83 -2.41 -29.56
C LEU A 249 8.20 -1.07 -30.19
N GLU A 250 7.19 -0.29 -30.57
CA GLU A 250 7.42 1.10 -30.97
C GLU A 250 7.95 1.90 -29.76
N HIS A 251 9.00 2.70 -29.97
CA HIS A 251 9.70 3.37 -28.87
C HIS A 251 10.09 4.81 -29.20
N TYR A 252 9.63 5.74 -28.36
CA TYR A 252 10.05 7.13 -28.37
C TYR A 252 10.94 7.44 -27.15
N ARG A 253 12.09 8.07 -27.42
CA ARG A 253 13.06 8.46 -26.37
C ARG A 253 13.05 9.97 -26.19
N ILE A 254 12.73 10.42 -24.98
CA ILE A 254 12.80 11.82 -24.58
C ILE A 254 14.26 12.13 -24.19
N LYS A 255 14.88 13.06 -24.93
CA LYS A 255 16.22 13.58 -24.62
C LYS A 255 16.11 14.79 -23.70
N SER A 256 17.01 14.91 -22.73
CA SER A 256 16.99 16.00 -21.74
C SER A 256 17.60 17.31 -22.25
N ASP A 257 18.33 17.23 -23.35
CA ASP A 257 19.38 18.16 -23.79
C ASP A 257 18.98 19.00 -25.02
N GLY A 258 17.77 18.80 -25.56
CA GLY A 258 17.31 19.47 -26.80
C GLY A 258 16.09 20.38 -26.66
N GLY A 259 15.64 20.70 -25.45
CA GLY A 259 14.45 21.54 -25.17
C GLY A 259 13.09 20.97 -25.59
N LYS A 260 13.06 19.95 -26.47
CA LYS A 260 11.85 19.22 -26.89
C LYS A 260 11.52 18.13 -25.88
N HIS A 261 10.66 18.47 -24.92
CA HIS A 261 10.14 17.54 -23.90
C HIS A 261 8.93 16.73 -24.36
N VAL A 262 8.40 17.04 -25.54
CA VAL A 262 7.28 16.35 -26.18
C VAL A 262 7.64 16.06 -27.64
N ILE A 263 7.52 14.81 -28.05
CA ILE A 263 7.74 14.38 -29.44
C ILE A 263 6.38 14.24 -30.13
N LYS A 264 6.26 14.77 -31.36
CA LYS A 264 5.03 14.73 -32.17
C LYS A 264 3.79 15.28 -31.44
N GLY A 265 3.97 16.18 -30.47
CA GLY A 265 2.89 16.74 -29.64
C GLY A 265 2.21 15.76 -28.68
N LEU A 266 2.62 14.49 -28.65
CA LEU A 266 1.91 13.40 -27.97
C LEU A 266 2.78 12.60 -26.99
N TYR A 267 4.04 12.36 -27.33
CA TYR A 267 4.91 11.46 -26.55
C TYR A 267 5.75 12.25 -25.55
N HIS A 268 5.61 11.94 -24.26
CA HIS A 268 6.34 12.56 -23.16
C HIS A 268 6.39 11.62 -21.95
N ILE A 269 7.24 11.91 -20.96
CA ILE A 269 7.34 11.16 -19.68
C ILE A 269 6.84 11.96 -18.46
N GLN A 270 6.04 13.00 -18.70
CA GLN A 270 5.60 13.93 -17.67
C GLN A 270 4.69 13.30 -16.60
N ASN A 271 3.91 12.27 -16.92
CA ASN A 271 3.05 11.63 -15.92
C ASN A 271 3.86 10.82 -14.92
N VAL A 272 4.87 10.09 -15.41
CA VAL A 272 5.80 9.35 -14.54
C VAL A 272 6.64 10.31 -13.71
N ASN A 273 7.16 11.40 -14.31
CA ASN A 273 7.89 12.43 -13.57
C ASN A 273 7.03 13.10 -12.47
N GLY A 274 5.78 13.42 -12.79
CA GLY A 274 4.83 13.94 -11.82
C GLY A 274 4.57 12.96 -10.67
N LEU A 275 4.40 11.67 -11.00
CA LEU A 275 4.26 10.60 -10.01
C LEU A 275 5.51 10.48 -9.12
N HIS A 276 6.71 10.51 -9.70
CA HIS A 276 7.97 10.47 -8.96
C HIS A 276 8.07 11.60 -7.93
N SER A 277 7.71 12.82 -8.33
CA SER A 277 7.73 13.99 -7.45
C SER A 277 6.77 13.79 -6.25
N ARG A 278 5.51 13.44 -6.53
CA ARG A 278 4.49 13.20 -5.49
C ARG A 278 4.87 12.04 -4.57
N LEU A 279 5.38 10.94 -5.13
CA LEU A 279 5.85 9.79 -4.37
C LEU A 279 6.98 10.16 -3.40
N LYS A 280 8.00 10.89 -3.86
CA LYS A 280 9.12 11.33 -3.01
C LYS A 280 8.65 12.26 -1.90
N GLN A 281 7.79 13.22 -2.23
CA GLN A 281 7.19 14.13 -1.24
C GLN A 281 6.39 13.36 -0.18
N TRP A 282 5.58 12.40 -0.62
CA TRP A 282 4.76 11.57 0.26
C TRP A 282 5.60 10.67 1.16
N ILE A 283 6.61 9.97 0.62
CA ILE A 283 7.54 9.14 1.41
C ILE A 283 8.32 9.98 2.45
N GLY A 284 8.62 11.24 2.13
CA GLY A 284 9.32 12.17 3.03
C GLY A 284 8.64 12.32 4.41
N ARG A 285 7.31 12.19 4.46
CA ARG A 285 6.50 12.27 5.69
C ARG A 285 6.87 11.19 6.71
N PHE A 286 7.32 10.01 6.26
CA PHE A 286 7.72 8.91 7.14
C PHE A 286 9.17 9.00 7.64
N LYS A 287 9.91 10.05 7.22
CA LYS A 287 11.36 10.20 7.47
C LYS A 287 12.12 8.94 7.04
N GLY A 288 11.81 8.49 5.82
CA GLY A 288 12.34 7.27 5.22
C GLY A 288 11.64 5.99 5.67
N VAL A 289 11.65 4.98 4.82
CA VAL A 289 11.10 3.64 5.07
C VAL A 289 12.23 2.61 5.02
N ALA A 290 12.05 1.45 5.64
CA ALA A 290 12.99 0.35 5.46
C ALA A 290 12.78 -0.23 4.05
N THR A 291 13.86 -0.50 3.32
CA THR A 291 13.79 -0.97 1.93
C THR A 291 12.99 -2.26 1.79
N LYS A 292 13.06 -3.15 2.78
CA LYS A 292 12.25 -4.37 2.83
C LYS A 292 10.73 -4.17 2.81
N TYR A 293 10.27 -2.96 3.11
CA TYR A 293 8.86 -2.59 3.03
C TYR A 293 8.57 -1.59 1.92
N LEU A 294 9.54 -1.25 1.07
CA LEU A 294 9.37 -0.17 0.10
C LEU A 294 8.18 -0.43 -0.83
N ASP A 295 8.05 -1.64 -1.40
CA ASP A 295 6.90 -2.02 -2.23
C ASP A 295 5.55 -1.85 -1.53
N ASN A 296 5.47 -2.11 -0.23
CA ASN A 296 4.24 -1.91 0.55
C ASN A 296 3.83 -0.43 0.53
N TYR A 297 4.81 0.46 0.69
CA TYR A 297 4.58 1.90 0.65
C TYR A 297 4.34 2.41 -0.76
N LEU A 298 4.95 1.81 -1.79
CA LEU A 298 4.65 2.12 -3.19
C LEU A 298 3.18 1.79 -3.51
N SER A 299 2.72 0.60 -3.10
CA SER A 299 1.33 0.16 -3.30
C SER A 299 0.34 1.04 -2.53
N TRP A 300 0.69 1.40 -1.28
CA TRP A 300 -0.09 2.36 -0.51
C TRP A 300 -0.19 3.72 -1.23
N PHE A 301 0.95 4.23 -1.72
CA PHE A 301 0.99 5.50 -2.43
C PHE A 301 0.11 5.48 -3.69
N LEU A 302 0.19 4.44 -4.52
CA LEU A 302 -0.66 4.32 -5.71
C LEU A 302 -2.16 4.33 -5.37
N PHE A 303 -2.54 3.65 -4.28
CA PHE A 303 -3.93 3.67 -3.83
C PHE A 303 -4.41 5.08 -3.45
N VAL A 304 -3.60 5.85 -2.73
CA VAL A 304 -3.98 7.21 -2.31
C VAL A 304 -3.85 8.24 -3.43
N ASP A 305 -2.85 8.11 -4.32
CA ASP A 305 -2.63 9.01 -5.47
C ASP A 305 -3.78 8.93 -6.48
N SER A 306 -4.31 7.72 -6.72
CA SER A 306 -5.48 7.51 -7.58
C SER A 306 -6.78 8.15 -7.05
N ARG A 307 -6.80 8.54 -5.77
CA ARG A 307 -7.94 9.14 -5.06
C ARG A 307 -7.65 10.56 -4.56
N SER A 308 -6.74 11.26 -5.22
CA SER A 308 -6.35 12.64 -4.90
C SER A 308 -5.84 12.86 -3.46
N ASN A 309 -5.45 11.78 -2.75
CA ASN A 309 -5.13 11.78 -1.31
C ASN A 309 -6.27 12.25 -0.39
N GLU A 310 -7.52 12.16 -0.83
CA GLU A 310 -8.66 12.60 -0.02
C GLU A 310 -9.04 11.56 1.04
N SER A 311 -9.19 12.00 2.28
CA SER A 311 -9.57 11.16 3.43
C SER A 311 -11.10 11.08 3.60
N THR A 312 -11.82 10.69 2.54
CA THR A 312 -13.28 10.52 2.61
C THR A 312 -13.64 9.19 3.29
N LYS A 313 -14.84 9.11 3.89
CA LYS A 313 -15.36 7.85 4.46
C LYS A 313 -15.38 6.73 3.41
N GLN A 314 -15.69 7.08 2.16
CA GLN A 314 -15.74 6.14 1.05
C GLN A 314 -14.35 5.58 0.72
N HIS A 315 -13.32 6.43 0.58
CA HIS A 315 -11.96 5.97 0.29
C HIS A 315 -11.39 5.09 1.41
N ILE A 316 -11.67 5.42 2.68
CA ILE A 316 -11.26 4.60 3.84
C ILE A 316 -11.88 3.20 3.76
N LYS A 317 -13.18 3.15 3.44
CA LYS A 317 -13.93 1.90 3.30
C LYS A 317 -13.42 1.07 2.13
N GLU A 318 -13.24 1.68 0.95
CA GLU A 318 -12.65 1.01 -0.22
C GLU A 318 -11.27 0.44 0.08
N PHE A 319 -10.42 1.17 0.79
CA PHE A 319 -9.08 0.70 1.17
C PHE A 319 -9.13 -0.60 1.98
N LEU A 320 -10.07 -0.68 2.92
CA LEU A 320 -10.29 -1.88 3.72
C LEU A 320 -10.89 -3.02 2.89
N LEU A 321 -11.98 -2.75 2.15
CA LEU A 321 -12.66 -3.78 1.36
C LEU A 321 -11.75 -4.38 0.29
N THR A 322 -10.99 -3.54 -0.44
CA THR A 322 -10.05 -4.03 -1.45
C THR A 322 -8.95 -4.90 -0.82
N SER A 323 -8.52 -4.59 0.41
CA SER A 323 -7.54 -5.41 1.12
C SER A 323 -8.09 -6.76 1.60
N PHE A 324 -9.40 -6.92 1.70
CA PHE A 324 -10.02 -8.16 2.19
C PHE A 324 -10.19 -9.22 1.10
N VAL A 325 -10.10 -8.83 -0.18
CA VAL A 325 -10.14 -9.75 -1.32
C VAL A 325 -8.88 -10.61 -1.35
N PHE A 326 -7.74 -10.06 -0.94
CA PHE A 326 -6.47 -10.75 -1.00
C PHE A 326 -6.25 -11.65 0.22
N GLU A 327 -5.81 -12.88 -0.05
CA GLU A 327 -5.47 -13.81 1.01
C GLU A 327 -4.20 -13.37 1.76
N MET A 328 -4.28 -13.49 3.09
CA MET A 328 -3.24 -13.06 4.01
C MET A 328 -2.90 -14.19 4.98
N THR A 329 -1.74 -14.80 4.78
CA THR A 329 -1.18 -15.83 5.66
C THR A 329 -0.09 -15.28 6.59
N ASP A 330 0.29 -14.01 6.39
CA ASP A 330 1.33 -13.34 7.17
C ASP A 330 1.03 -13.31 8.68
N THR A 331 2.03 -13.68 9.46
CA THR A 331 2.04 -13.55 10.91
C THR A 331 2.78 -12.28 11.32
N TYR A 332 2.66 -11.89 12.58
CA TYR A 332 3.47 -10.77 13.09
C TYR A 332 4.98 -11.06 12.97
N ASP A 333 5.37 -12.33 13.11
CA ASP A 333 6.76 -12.75 12.96
C ASP A 333 7.22 -12.72 11.50
N SER A 334 6.41 -13.21 10.54
CA SER A 334 6.77 -13.14 9.12
C SER A 334 6.98 -11.69 8.67
N LEU A 335 6.07 -10.78 9.08
CA LEU A 335 6.18 -9.35 8.78
C LEU A 335 7.43 -8.73 9.41
N ARG A 336 7.72 -9.04 10.68
CA ARG A 336 8.87 -8.48 11.39
C ARG A 336 10.20 -8.97 10.83
N LEU A 337 10.28 -10.27 10.53
CA LEU A 337 11.48 -10.95 10.07
C LEU A 337 11.67 -10.89 8.56
N ALA A 338 10.72 -10.29 7.83
CA ALA A 338 10.85 -10.03 6.39
C ALA A 338 12.24 -9.48 6.06
N LYS A 339 12.87 -10.06 5.04
CA LYS A 339 14.18 -9.68 4.51
C LYS A 339 14.00 -9.00 3.17
N PHE A 340 14.90 -8.07 2.86
CA PHE A 340 14.98 -7.53 1.51
C PHE A 340 15.61 -8.61 0.62
N SER A 341 14.89 -9.03 -0.43
CA SER A 341 15.28 -10.15 -1.29
C SER A 341 15.76 -9.73 -2.67
N VAL A 342 15.55 -8.46 -3.06
CA VAL A 342 15.94 -7.97 -4.39
C VAL A 342 17.42 -7.64 -4.38
N LYS A 343 18.20 -8.42 -5.13
CA LYS A 343 19.59 -8.13 -5.48
C LYS A 343 19.64 -7.27 -6.74
#